data_AF-A0A180F341-F1
#
_entry.id   AF-A0A180F341-F1
#
_cell.length_a   1.000
_cell.length_b   1.000
_cell.length_c   1.000
_cell.angle_alpha   90.00
_cell.angle_beta   90.00
_cell.angle_gamma   90.00
#
_symmetry.space_group_name_H-M   'P 1'
#
loop_
_entity.id
_entity.type
_entity.pdbx_description
1 polymer ?
#
loop_
_entity_poly.entity_id
_entity_poly.type
_entity_poly.pdbx_seq_one_letter_code
_entity_poly.pdbx_strand_id
1 'polypeptide(L)'
;MEKSIYQVEKEIGEVIESDETLYEQHKRLCTAEGIGDKTAVKMIVVTKGFTDFTDARKFCCHAGVAPFSYSSGSSIRSRNRVSQRADKSIKALLHMAALVVATRCRGELHEYYERKVAEGKNKMSVLNAVRAKLVHRMFAVIRNNQDYQKNYLNALA
;
A
#
# COMPACT_ATOMS: atom_id res chain seq x y z
N MET A 1 27.68 10.90 3.26
CA MET A 1 26.39 10.25 3.57
C MET A 1 25.49 10.15 2.34
N GLU A 2 25.20 11.26 1.65
CA GLU A 2 24.36 11.25 0.43
C GLU A 2 24.92 10.37 -0.69
N LYS A 3 26.24 10.44 -0.96
CA LYS A 3 26.89 9.56 -1.96
C LYS A 3 26.73 8.07 -1.64
N SER A 4 26.74 7.71 -0.35
CA SER A 4 26.57 6.31 0.09
C SER A 4 25.12 5.84 -0.08
N ILE A 5 24.14 6.71 0.18
CA ILE A 5 22.73 6.42 -0.06
C ILE A 5 22.48 6.21 -1.55
N TYR A 6 23.00 7.11 -2.38
CA TYR A 6 22.88 7.00 -3.84
C TYR A 6 23.49 5.70 -4.37
N GLN A 7 24.66 5.31 -3.86
CA GLN A 7 25.32 4.08 -4.26
C GLN A 7 24.46 2.84 -3.93
N VAL A 8 23.86 2.80 -2.73
CA VAL A 8 22.96 1.70 -2.34
C VAL A 8 21.68 1.70 -3.18
N GLU A 9 21.10 2.86 -3.48
CA GLU A 9 19.92 2.94 -4.37
C GLU A 9 20.24 2.43 -5.77
N LYS A 10 21.44 2.70 -6.29
CA LYS A 10 21.91 2.16 -7.57
C LYS A 10 22.05 0.64 -7.54
N GLU A 11 22.68 0.09 -6.51
CA GLU A 11 22.85 -1.36 -6.33
C GLU A 11 21.50 -2.08 -6.23
N ILE A 12 20.52 -1.48 -5.54
CA ILE A 12 19.15 -2.02 -5.50
C ILE A 12 18.54 -2.06 -6.91
N GLY A 13 18.70 -0.99 -7.69
CA GLY A 13 18.25 -0.94 -9.08
C GLY A 13 18.89 -2.03 -9.94
N GLU A 14 20.21 -2.20 -9.84
CA GLU A 14 20.95 -3.22 -10.60
C GLU A 14 20.46 -4.64 -10.27
N VAL A 15 20.19 -4.94 -8.99
CA VAL A 15 19.63 -6.24 -8.59
C VAL A 15 18.23 -6.45 -9.17
N ILE A 16 17.37 -5.42 -9.15
CA ILE A 16 16.02 -5.49 -9.71
C ILE A 16 16.07 -5.70 -11.23
N GLU A 17 16.95 -5.01 -11.94
CA GLU A 17 17.11 -5.16 -13.40
C GLU A 17 17.72 -6.51 -13.80
N SER A 18 18.52 -7.13 -12.93
CA SER A 18 19.15 -8.43 -13.20
C SER A 18 18.20 -9.62 -13.12
N ASP A 19 17.05 -9.48 -12.47
CA ASP A 19 16.04 -10.54 -12.31
C ASP A 19 14.72 -10.13 -12.96
N GLU A 20 14.28 -10.89 -13.97
CA GLU A 20 13.07 -10.58 -14.75
C GLU A 20 11.81 -10.52 -13.88
N THR A 21 11.71 -11.37 -12.85
CA THR A 21 10.54 -11.38 -11.96
C THR A 21 10.52 -10.13 -11.09
N LEU A 22 11.65 -9.76 -10.50
CA LEU A 22 11.75 -8.55 -9.68
C LEU A 22 11.51 -7.29 -10.51
N TYR A 23 12.07 -7.23 -11.72
CA TYR A 23 11.86 -6.13 -12.65
C TYR A 23 10.37 -5.94 -12.97
N GLU A 24 9.69 -7.00 -13.39
CA GLU A 24 8.29 -6.94 -13.77
C GLU A 24 7.37 -6.65 -12.56
N GLN A 25 7.67 -7.20 -11.39
CA GLN A 25 6.96 -6.86 -10.15
C GLN A 25 7.13 -5.38 -9.80
N HIS A 26 8.36 -4.86 -9.82
CA HIS A 26 8.66 -3.47 -9.49
C HIS A 26 7.98 -2.50 -10.45
N LYS A 27 8.12 -2.75 -11.75
CA LYS A 27 7.49 -1.98 -12.82
C LYS A 27 5.98 -1.89 -12.62
N ARG A 28 5.30 -3.02 -12.42
CA ARG A 28 3.84 -3.06 -12.20
C ARG A 28 3.43 -2.31 -10.94
N LEU A 29 4.16 -2.46 -9.84
CA LEU A 29 3.87 -1.70 -8.62
C LEU A 29 3.94 -0.19 -8.85
N CYS A 30 4.94 0.28 -9.60
CA CYS A 30 5.12 1.70 -9.89
C CYS A 30 4.05 2.28 -10.83
N THR A 31 3.26 1.44 -11.53
CA THR A 31 2.11 1.92 -12.32
C THR A 31 0.93 2.37 -11.46
N ALA A 32 0.84 1.91 -10.21
CA ALA A 32 -0.25 2.27 -9.32
C ALA A 32 -0.06 3.71 -8.78
N GLU A 33 -1.13 4.51 -8.87
CA GLU A 33 -1.09 5.90 -8.42
C GLU A 33 -0.58 6.06 -6.97
N GLY A 34 0.47 6.87 -6.81
CA GLY A 34 1.08 7.19 -5.53
C GLY A 34 2.02 6.12 -4.96
N ILE A 35 2.26 5.02 -5.68
CA ILE A 35 3.32 4.07 -5.36
C ILE A 35 4.59 4.52 -6.09
N GLY A 36 5.57 4.95 -5.31
CA GLY A 36 6.91 5.26 -5.82
C GLY A 36 7.91 4.13 -5.58
N ASP A 37 9.08 4.27 -6.19
CA ASP A 37 10.19 3.31 -6.17
C ASP A 37 10.45 2.68 -4.78
N LYS A 38 10.75 3.51 -3.77
CA LYS A 38 11.03 3.05 -2.40
C LYS A 38 9.88 2.23 -1.79
N THR A 39 8.64 2.57 -2.13
CA THR A 39 7.47 1.82 -1.65
C THR A 39 7.36 0.48 -2.38
N ALA A 40 7.57 0.47 -3.69
CA ALA A 40 7.57 -0.76 -4.50
C ALA A 40 8.66 -1.73 -4.03
N VAL A 41 9.90 -1.25 -3.90
CA VAL A 41 11.05 -2.06 -3.40
C VAL A 41 10.75 -2.61 -2.02
N LYS A 42 10.29 -1.77 -1.08
CA LYS A 42 9.99 -2.25 0.28
C LYS A 42 8.88 -3.29 0.29
N MET A 43 7.86 -3.14 -0.55
CA MET A 43 6.79 -4.12 -0.69
C MET A 43 7.31 -5.46 -1.20
N ILE A 44 8.13 -5.46 -2.24
CA ILE A 44 8.77 -6.68 -2.77
C ILE A 44 9.60 -7.36 -1.68
N VAL A 45 10.46 -6.61 -0.97
CA VAL A 45 11.32 -7.18 0.08
C VAL A 45 10.51 -7.77 1.24
N VAL A 46 9.53 -7.03 1.78
CA VAL A 46 8.75 -7.49 2.95
C VAL A 46 7.85 -8.67 2.60
N THR A 47 7.39 -8.76 1.36
CA THR A 47 6.54 -9.87 0.90
C THR A 47 7.33 -11.03 0.29
N LYS A 48 8.66 -10.93 0.20
CA LYS A 48 9.54 -11.82 -0.57
C LYS A 48 9.02 -12.06 -1.99
N GLY A 49 8.79 -10.97 -2.72
CA GLY A 49 8.22 -11.03 -4.06
C GLY A 49 6.79 -11.58 -4.07
N PHE A 50 5.97 -11.20 -3.09
CA PHE A 50 4.57 -11.63 -2.93
C PHE A 50 4.37 -13.14 -2.70
N THR A 51 5.40 -13.85 -2.24
CA THR A 51 5.33 -15.28 -1.91
C THR A 51 4.91 -15.53 -0.46
N ASP A 52 5.37 -14.70 0.49
CA ASP A 52 5.03 -14.84 1.92
C ASP A 52 3.57 -14.45 2.21
N PHE A 53 2.97 -13.62 1.34
CA PHE A 53 1.59 -13.15 1.47
C PHE A 53 0.84 -13.30 0.16
N THR A 54 -0.19 -14.15 0.15
CA THR A 54 -1.12 -14.28 -0.99
C THR A 54 -2.43 -13.49 -0.79
N ASP A 55 -2.68 -13.00 0.43
CA ASP A 55 -3.88 -12.25 0.80
C ASP A 55 -3.52 -10.85 1.29
N ALA A 56 -3.98 -9.84 0.55
CA ALA A 56 -3.81 -8.43 0.88
C ALA A 56 -4.30 -8.08 2.30
N ARG A 57 -5.34 -8.75 2.81
CA ARG A 57 -5.85 -8.51 4.18
C ARG A 57 -4.86 -8.98 5.24
N LYS A 58 -4.21 -10.14 5.03
CA LYS A 58 -3.15 -10.63 5.93
C LYS A 58 -1.98 -9.65 5.95
N PHE A 59 -1.61 -9.13 4.78
CA PHE A 59 -0.59 -8.08 4.71
C PHE A 59 -1.03 -6.78 5.37
N CYS A 60 -2.30 -6.37 5.24
CA CYS A 60 -2.83 -5.20 5.94
C CYS A 60 -2.72 -5.30 7.47
N CYS A 61 -2.85 -6.52 8.02
CA CYS A 61 -2.60 -6.78 9.44
C CYS A 61 -1.11 -6.60 9.77
N HIS A 62 -0.22 -7.17 8.96
CA HIS A 62 1.24 -7.07 9.14
C HIS A 62 1.74 -5.62 9.04
N ALA A 63 1.23 -4.86 8.08
CA ALA A 63 1.53 -3.44 7.89
C ALA A 63 0.82 -2.50 8.88
N GLY A 64 -0.03 -3.03 9.77
CA GLY A 64 -0.72 -2.25 10.80
C GLY A 64 -1.71 -1.22 10.24
N VAL A 65 -2.36 -1.55 9.12
CA VAL A 65 -3.40 -0.74 8.48
C VAL A 65 -4.79 -1.36 8.62
N ALA A 66 -4.90 -2.64 8.96
CA ALA A 66 -6.18 -3.27 9.30
C ALA A 66 -6.66 -2.84 10.72
N PRO A 67 -7.88 -2.30 10.86
CA PRO A 67 -8.47 -2.04 12.16
C PRO A 67 -9.05 -3.32 12.77
N PHE A 68 -8.88 -3.50 14.08
CA PHE A 68 -9.44 -4.61 14.85
C PHE A 68 -10.49 -4.09 15.83
N SER A 69 -11.59 -4.84 15.96
CA SER A 69 -12.57 -4.64 17.03
C SER A 69 -12.03 -5.22 18.33
N TYR A 70 -12.26 -4.52 19.44
CA TYR A 70 -11.89 -5.00 20.77
C TYR A 70 -13.16 -5.22 21.59
N SER A 71 -13.50 -6.49 21.82
CA SER A 71 -14.66 -6.90 22.62
C SER A 71 -14.19 -7.59 23.90
N SER A 72 -13.92 -6.82 24.95
CA SER A 72 -13.97 -7.33 26.33
C SER A 72 -15.33 -6.92 26.94
N GLY A 73 -15.83 -7.63 27.95
CA GLY A 73 -17.22 -7.51 28.44
C GLY A 73 -17.72 -6.08 28.74
N SER A 74 -16.83 -5.13 29.07
CA SER A 74 -17.14 -3.71 29.29
C SER A 74 -16.82 -2.79 28.09
N SER A 75 -16.20 -3.31 27.03
CA SER A 75 -15.57 -2.58 25.93
C SER A 75 -16.26 -2.76 24.57
N ILE A 76 -17.47 -3.33 24.54
CA ILE A 76 -18.24 -3.60 23.29
C ILE A 76 -18.47 -2.33 22.45
N ARG A 77 -18.40 -1.14 23.05
CA ARG A 77 -18.50 0.18 22.37
C ARG A 77 -17.15 0.82 22.01
N SER A 78 -16.03 0.16 22.26
CA SER A 78 -14.71 0.75 22.00
C SER A 78 -14.46 0.92 20.51
N ARG A 79 -13.81 2.03 20.13
CA ARG A 79 -13.47 2.29 18.73
C ARG A 79 -12.46 1.26 18.24
N ASN A 80 -12.67 0.74 17.03
CA ASN A 80 -11.70 -0.13 16.39
C ASN A 80 -10.33 0.53 16.30
N ARG A 81 -9.27 -0.23 16.59
CA ARG A 81 -7.89 0.28 16.58
C ARG A 81 -7.01 -0.62 15.72
N VAL A 82 -6.00 -0.02 15.11
CA VAL A 82 -4.94 -0.76 14.43
C VAL A 82 -3.98 -1.35 15.46
N SER A 83 -3.45 -2.55 15.17
CA SER A 83 -2.43 -3.19 16.01
C SER A 83 -1.15 -2.33 16.07
N GLN A 84 -0.51 -2.30 17.25
CA GLN A 84 0.83 -1.73 17.43
C GLN A 84 1.94 -2.73 17.08
N ARG A 85 1.60 -4.02 17.02
CA ARG A 85 2.48 -5.11 16.58
C ARG A 85 2.39 -5.20 15.05
N ALA A 86 3.15 -4.34 14.38
CA ALA A 86 3.16 -4.19 12.93
C ALA A 86 4.51 -3.66 12.45
N ASP A 87 4.85 -3.89 11.19
CA ASP A 87 5.99 -3.23 10.56
C ASP A 87 5.66 -1.74 10.36
N LYS A 88 6.27 -0.90 11.22
CA LYS A 88 6.08 0.56 11.20
C LYS A 88 6.79 1.21 10.01
N SER A 89 7.82 0.58 9.46
CA SER A 89 8.58 1.11 8.31
C SER A 89 7.72 1.10 7.05
N ILE A 90 7.04 -0.03 6.75
CA ILE A 90 6.10 -0.08 5.63
C ILE A 90 4.89 0.80 5.88
N LYS A 91 4.39 0.88 7.12
CA LYS A 91 3.29 1.78 7.47
C LYS A 91 3.60 3.25 7.19
N ALA A 92 4.84 3.68 7.44
CA ALA A 92 5.29 5.04 7.13
C ALA A 92 5.33 5.30 5.62
N LEU A 93 5.85 4.36 4.82
CA LEU A 93 5.85 4.48 3.36
C LEU A 93 4.42 4.51 2.79
N LEU A 94 3.55 3.60 3.25
CA LEU A 94 2.13 3.59 2.89
C LEU A 94 1.43 4.89 3.30
N HIS A 95 1.82 5.49 4.43
CA HIS A 95 1.31 6.79 4.85
C HIS A 95 1.66 7.89 3.86
N MET A 96 2.93 7.95 3.43
CA MET A 96 3.38 8.94 2.44
C MET A 96 2.69 8.74 1.09
N ALA A 97 2.61 7.49 0.62
CA ALA A 97 1.87 7.14 -0.59
C ALA A 97 0.40 7.58 -0.50
N ALA A 98 -0.29 7.24 0.59
CA ALA A 98 -1.68 7.62 0.81
C ALA A 98 -1.88 9.14 0.90
N LEU A 99 -0.94 9.90 1.48
CA LEU A 99 -1.00 11.37 1.51
C LEU A 99 -0.90 11.96 0.10
N VAL A 100 0.05 11.49 -0.70
CA VAL A 100 0.21 11.94 -2.10
C VAL A 100 -1.06 11.66 -2.88
N VAL A 101 -1.60 10.45 -2.76
CA VAL A 101 -2.87 10.08 -3.41
C VAL A 101 -4.03 10.93 -2.95
N ALA A 102 -4.13 11.18 -1.64
CA ALA A 102 -5.24 11.96 -1.07
C ALA A 102 -5.19 13.45 -1.40
N THR A 103 -4.02 14.02 -1.71
CA THR A 103 -3.85 15.49 -1.82
C THR A 103 -3.35 15.98 -3.18
N ARG A 104 -2.60 15.16 -3.92
CA ARG A 104 -1.93 15.56 -5.17
C ARG A 104 -2.47 14.82 -6.39
N CYS A 105 -2.89 13.58 -6.24
CA CYS A 105 -3.46 12.81 -7.35
C CYS A 105 -4.93 13.21 -7.59
N ARG A 106 -5.39 13.17 -8.85
CA ARG A 106 -6.80 13.38 -9.23
C ARG A 106 -7.43 12.06 -9.69
N GLY A 107 -7.46 11.10 -8.78
CA GLY A 107 -7.93 9.73 -9.02
C GLY A 107 -9.05 9.29 -8.07
N GLU A 108 -9.55 8.08 -8.26
CA GLU A 108 -10.66 7.50 -7.48
C GLU A 108 -10.41 7.53 -5.96
N LEU A 109 -9.16 7.32 -5.52
CA LEU A 109 -8.82 7.35 -4.10
C LEU A 109 -8.80 8.77 -3.51
N HIS A 110 -8.49 9.77 -4.33
CA HIS A 110 -8.57 11.17 -3.95
C HIS A 110 -10.04 11.57 -3.76
N GLU A 111 -10.89 11.27 -4.74
CA GLU A 111 -12.34 11.50 -4.66
C GLU A 111 -12.96 10.75 -3.48
N TYR A 112 -12.53 9.51 -3.23
CA TYR A 112 -12.93 8.74 -2.05
C TYR A 112 -12.53 9.47 -0.75
N TYR A 113 -11.31 10.00 -0.68
CA TYR A 113 -10.84 10.74 0.49
C TYR A 113 -11.68 11.99 0.73
N GLU A 114 -11.85 12.84 -0.29
CA GLU A 114 -12.61 14.08 -0.18
C GLU A 114 -14.07 13.81 0.23
N ARG A 115 -14.74 12.86 -0.44
CA ARG A 115 -16.11 12.47 -0.12
C ARG A 115 -16.24 12.00 1.33
N LYS A 116 -15.34 11.13 1.80
CA LYS A 116 -15.43 10.62 3.18
C LYS A 116 -15.10 11.68 4.24
N VAL A 117 -14.24 12.64 3.93
CA VAL A 117 -13.99 13.78 4.81
C VAL A 117 -15.20 14.72 4.84
N ALA A 118 -15.85 14.96 3.70
CA ALA A 118 -17.08 15.76 3.60
C ALA A 118 -18.26 15.12 4.37
N GLU A 119 -18.32 13.79 4.43
CA GLU A 119 -19.26 13.03 5.29
C GLU A 119 -18.97 13.19 6.81
N GLY A 120 -17.97 13.98 7.21
CA GLY A 120 -17.60 14.21 8.60
C GLY A 120 -16.73 13.11 9.23
N LYS A 121 -16.20 12.17 8.43
CA LYS A 121 -15.31 11.12 8.96
C LYS A 121 -13.94 11.71 9.33
N ASN A 122 -13.34 11.15 10.38
CA ASN A 122 -12.02 11.56 10.81
C ASN A 122 -10.97 11.36 9.69
N LYS A 123 -10.24 12.43 9.35
CA LYS A 123 -9.24 12.45 8.27
C LYS A 123 -8.22 11.31 8.35
N MET A 124 -7.74 10.98 9.56
CA MET A 124 -6.75 9.91 9.75
C MET A 124 -7.35 8.51 9.53
N SER A 125 -8.62 8.32 9.90
CA SER A 125 -9.34 7.08 9.64
C SER A 125 -9.57 6.88 8.13
N VAL A 126 -9.96 7.93 7.42
CA VAL A 126 -10.11 7.91 5.96
C VAL A 126 -8.76 7.62 5.29
N LEU A 127 -7.69 8.31 5.71
CA LEU A 127 -6.34 8.07 5.19
C LEU A 127 -5.88 6.64 5.45
N ASN A 128 -6.23 6.04 6.59
CA ASN A 128 -5.95 4.63 6.87
C ASN A 128 -6.69 3.68 5.91
N ALA A 129 -7.93 3.99 5.54
CA ALA A 129 -8.65 3.26 4.52
C ALA A 129 -7.97 3.39 3.14
N VAL A 130 -7.44 4.56 2.79
CA VAL A 130 -6.65 4.76 1.57
C VAL A 130 -5.39 3.90 1.57
N ARG A 131 -4.65 3.82 2.70
CA ARG A 131 -3.50 2.90 2.83
C ARG A 131 -3.87 1.44 2.54
N ALA A 132 -4.96 0.97 3.13
CA ALA A 132 -5.44 -0.40 2.90
C ALA A 132 -5.81 -0.61 1.42
N LYS A 133 -6.52 0.36 0.80
CA LYS A 133 -6.86 0.30 -0.63
C LYS A 133 -5.62 0.26 -1.53
N LEU A 134 -4.56 0.99 -1.19
CA LEU A 134 -3.28 0.91 -1.92
C LEU A 134 -2.64 -0.48 -1.82
N VAL A 135 -2.63 -1.08 -0.62
CA VAL A 135 -2.18 -2.48 -0.45
C VAL A 135 -3.00 -3.42 -1.35
N HIS A 136 -4.33 -3.29 -1.36
CA HIS A 136 -5.18 -4.13 -2.21
C HIS A 136 -4.86 -3.95 -3.71
N ARG A 137 -4.61 -2.71 -4.17
CA ARG A 137 -4.20 -2.44 -5.56
C ARG A 137 -2.86 -3.10 -5.89
N MET A 138 -1.85 -2.96 -5.03
CA MET A 138 -0.53 -3.58 -5.23
C MET A 138 -0.62 -5.11 -5.33
N PHE A 139 -1.41 -5.75 -4.46
CA PHE A 139 -1.63 -7.20 -4.54
C PHE A 139 -2.40 -7.60 -5.80
N ALA A 140 -3.35 -6.78 -6.26
CA ALA A 140 -4.14 -7.07 -7.45
C ALA A 140 -3.30 -7.00 -8.73
N VAL A 141 -2.46 -5.98 -8.91
CA VAL A 141 -1.61 -5.83 -10.11
C VAL A 141 -0.58 -6.97 -10.21
N ILE A 142 -0.03 -7.41 -9.08
CA ILE A 142 0.90 -8.53 -9.04
C ILE A 142 0.19 -9.85 -9.32
N ARG A 143 -0.93 -10.12 -8.63
CA ARG A 143 -1.70 -11.36 -8.83
C ARG A 143 -2.22 -11.50 -10.25
N ASN A 144 -2.70 -10.41 -10.84
CA ASN A 144 -3.28 -10.42 -12.19
C ASN A 144 -2.20 -10.31 -13.28
N ASN A 145 -0.93 -10.09 -12.91
CA ASN A 145 0.17 -9.91 -13.86
C ASN A 145 -0.11 -8.77 -14.87
N GLN A 146 -0.74 -7.68 -14.41
CA GLN A 146 -1.25 -6.59 -15.23
C GLN A 146 -0.95 -5.24 -14.58
N ASP A 147 -0.62 -4.24 -15.41
CA ASP A 147 -0.44 -2.87 -14.97
C ASP A 147 -1.73 -2.30 -14.37
N TYR A 148 -1.58 -1.34 -13.46
CA TYR A 148 -2.73 -0.65 -12.89
C TYR A 148 -3.49 0.13 -13.97
N GLN A 149 -4.78 -0.19 -14.13
CA GLN A 149 -5.69 0.50 -15.03
C GLN A 149 -6.75 1.24 -14.23
N LYS A 150 -6.86 2.56 -14.43
CA LYS A 150 -7.87 3.39 -13.74
C LYS A 150 -9.30 2.97 -14.08
N ASN A 151 -9.55 2.64 -15.35
CA ASN A 151 -10.85 2.21 -15.86
C ASN A 151 -10.80 0.72 -16.21
N TYR A 152 -10.52 -0.13 -15.23
CA TYR A 152 -10.48 -1.57 -15.45
C TYR A 152 -11.89 -2.09 -15.79
N LEU A 153 -12.07 -2.54 -17.03
CA LEU A 153 -13.25 -3.27 -17.45
C LEU A 153 -12.98 -4.76 -17.20
N ASN A 154 -13.78 -5.37 -16.33
CA ASN A 154 -13.67 -6.80 -16.13
C ASN A 154 -14.13 -7.49 -17.41
N ALA A 155 -13.27 -8.31 -18.02
CA ALA A 155 -13.58 -8.98 -19.30
C ALA A 155 -14.75 -9.98 -19.21
N LEU A 156 -15.23 -10.25 -18.00
CA LEU A 156 -16.35 -11.15 -17.69
C LEU A 156 -17.60 -10.41 -17.15
N ALA A 157 -17.64 -9.07 -17.21
CA ALA A 157 -18.78 -8.26 -16.77
C ALA A 157 -19.75 -7.96 -17.92
#